data_AF-A0A0F9DC50-F1
#
_entry.id   AF-A0A0F9DC50-F1
#
_cell.length_a   1.000
_cell.length_b   1.000
_cell.length_c   1.000
_cell.angle_alpha   90.00
_cell.angle_beta   90.00
_cell.angle_gamma   90.00
#
_symmetry.space_group_name_H-M   'P 1'
#
loop_
_entity.id
_entity.type
_entity.pdbx_description
1 polymer ?
#
loop_
_entity_poly.entity_id
_entity_poly.type
_entity_poly.pdbx_seq_one_letter_code
_entity_poly.pdbx_strand_id
1 'polypeptide(L)'
;MPAALWSVIFEEESDFDLEVTYQAADCVAKPIVGYGASFQLRNDPDDPTSLVTASVANGRVVLAGTSGIFSINIPAASVDAIRNLIAEGARYNFVIWPTAATPSVDPKRLLEGDVSYRKAYATV
;
A
#
# COMPACT_ATOMS: atom_id res chain seq x y z
N MET A 1 -15.05 7.94 -7.88
CA MET A 1 -14.04 7.64 -8.92
C MET A 1 -13.51 6.26 -8.61
N PRO A 2 -13.37 5.37 -9.60
CA PRO A 2 -12.68 4.10 -9.38
C PRO A 2 -11.23 4.37 -8.96
N ALA A 3 -10.63 3.46 -8.17
CA ALA A 3 -9.22 3.55 -7.83
C ALA A 3 -8.36 3.38 -9.08
N ALA A 4 -7.18 3.98 -9.11
CA ALA A 4 -6.24 3.73 -10.18
C ALA A 4 -5.75 2.27 -10.10
N LEU A 5 -5.62 1.62 -11.25
CA LEU A 5 -5.09 0.25 -11.36
C LEU A 5 -3.59 0.31 -11.66
N TRP A 6 -2.77 -0.24 -10.78
CA TRP A 6 -1.32 -0.31 -10.96
C TRP A 6 -0.74 -1.61 -10.38
N SER A 7 -0.11 -2.44 -11.21
CA SER A 7 0.51 -3.68 -10.74
C SER A 7 1.85 -3.39 -10.05
N VAL A 8 2.13 -4.10 -8.95
CA VAL A 8 3.41 -4.01 -8.24
C VAL A 8 4.15 -5.35 -8.25
N ILE A 9 5.46 -5.26 -8.05
CA ILE A 9 6.34 -6.41 -7.99
C ILE A 9 7.09 -6.33 -6.66
N PHE A 10 7.03 -7.41 -5.89
CA PHE A 10 7.89 -7.59 -4.73
C PHE A 10 9.07 -8.47 -5.11
N GLU A 11 10.27 -8.01 -4.77
CA GLU A 11 11.51 -8.72 -5.02
C GLU A 11 12.05 -9.31 -3.72
N GLU A 12 12.48 -10.57 -3.77
CA GLU A 12 13.15 -11.26 -2.66
C GLU A 12 14.31 -10.43 -2.10
N GLU A 13 14.48 -10.45 -0.77
CA GLU A 13 15.58 -9.77 -0.07
C GLU A 13 15.61 -8.23 -0.25
N SER A 14 14.55 -7.63 -0.83
CA SER A 14 14.46 -6.21 -1.11
C SER A 14 13.33 -5.53 -0.34
N ASP A 15 13.61 -4.33 0.16
CA ASP A 15 12.56 -3.45 0.67
C ASP A 15 11.68 -2.99 -0.50
N PHE A 16 10.37 -3.01 -0.30
CA PHE A 16 9.44 -2.41 -1.25
C PHE A 16 9.04 -1.02 -0.76
N ASP A 17 9.36 -0.01 -1.57
CA ASP A 17 8.96 1.37 -1.36
C ASP A 17 8.04 1.84 -2.48
N LEU A 18 6.91 2.45 -2.10
CA LEU A 18 5.98 3.10 -3.02
C LEU A 18 5.54 4.45 -2.46
N GLU A 19 5.74 5.49 -3.26
CA GLU A 19 5.24 6.82 -2.95
C GLU A 19 3.99 7.14 -3.77
N VAL A 20 2.93 7.54 -3.07
CA VAL A 20 1.65 7.94 -3.68
C VAL A 20 1.34 9.37 -3.29
N THR A 21 1.18 10.24 -4.28
CA THR A 21 0.75 11.63 -4.05
C THR A 21 -0.76 11.74 -4.22
N TYR A 22 -1.46 12.21 -3.20
CA TYR A 22 -2.89 12.50 -3.29
C TYR A 22 -3.11 13.88 -3.90
N GLN A 23 -3.64 13.91 -5.12
CA GLN A 23 -3.94 15.12 -5.87
C GLN A 23 -5.44 15.27 -6.10
N ALA A 24 -5.91 16.51 -6.22
CA ALA A 24 -7.25 16.78 -6.72
C ALA A 24 -7.29 16.77 -8.26
N ALA A 25 -8.49 16.96 -8.81
CA ALA A 25 -8.74 16.95 -10.25
C ALA A 25 -7.96 18.04 -11.03
N ASP A 26 -7.41 19.03 -10.34
CA ASP A 26 -6.54 20.10 -10.85
C ASP A 26 -5.05 19.74 -10.82
N CYS A 27 -4.70 18.49 -10.53
CA CYS A 27 -3.32 17.99 -10.35
C CYS A 27 -2.54 18.67 -9.21
N VAL A 28 -3.23 19.36 -8.30
CA VAL A 28 -2.62 19.98 -7.12
C VAL A 28 -2.63 19.00 -5.96
N ALA A 29 -1.48 18.81 -5.32
CA ALA A 29 -1.35 17.99 -4.13
C ALA A 29 -2.24 18.52 -2.99
N LYS A 30 -2.96 17.61 -2.33
CA LYS A 30 -3.80 17.96 -1.18
C LYS A 30 -3.06 17.69 0.12
N PRO A 31 -3.10 18.62 1.09
CA PRO A 31 -2.60 18.34 2.42
C PRO A 31 -3.32 17.14 3.03
N ILE A 32 -2.56 16.22 3.62
CA ILE A 32 -3.03 14.98 4.26
C ILE A 32 -2.67 14.93 5.75
N VAL A 33 -2.41 16.10 6.35
CA VAL A 33 -2.14 16.21 7.80
C VAL A 33 -3.32 15.61 8.57
N GLY A 34 -3.03 14.63 9.43
CA GLY A 34 -4.05 13.96 10.24
C GLY A 34 -4.82 12.85 9.53
N TYR A 35 -4.50 12.51 8.29
CA TYR A 35 -5.11 11.37 7.59
C TYR A 35 -4.59 10.03 8.13
N GLY A 36 -5.42 9.00 8.01
CA GLY A 36 -5.00 7.61 8.11
C GLY A 36 -4.86 6.98 6.72
N ALA A 37 -4.05 5.93 6.64
CA ALA A 37 -3.89 5.14 5.43
C ALA A 37 -3.53 3.69 5.74
N SER A 38 -3.94 2.78 4.85
CA SER A 38 -3.56 1.38 4.87
C SER A 38 -3.38 0.86 3.46
N PHE A 39 -2.24 0.23 3.23
CA PHE A 39 -1.96 -0.70 2.15
C PHE A 39 -2.17 -2.12 2.66
N GLN A 40 -3.00 -2.91 2.00
CA GLN A 40 -3.22 -4.31 2.35
C GLN A 40 -3.09 -5.19 1.13
N LEU A 41 -2.24 -6.23 1.24
CA LEU A 41 -2.12 -7.30 0.28
C LEU A 41 -2.98 -8.49 0.71
N ARG A 42 -3.79 -9.02 -0.20
CA ARG A 42 -4.64 -10.18 0.04
C ARG A 42 -4.61 -11.12 -1.16
N ASN A 43 -4.81 -12.42 -0.94
CA ASN A 43 -4.97 -13.39 -2.03
C ASN A 43 -6.32 -13.25 -2.72
N ASP A 44 -7.34 -12.87 -1.96
CA ASP A 44 -8.67 -12.53 -2.45
C ASP A 44 -9.06 -11.15 -1.88
N PRO A 45 -9.54 -10.20 -2.69
CA PRO A 45 -9.98 -8.89 -2.19
C PRO A 45 -11.02 -8.97 -1.06
N ASP A 46 -11.83 -10.03 -1.02
CA ASP A 46 -12.88 -10.23 -0.02
C ASP A 46 -12.37 -11.01 1.22
N ASP A 47 -11.15 -11.56 1.20
CA ASP A 47 -10.57 -12.25 2.36
C ASP A 47 -10.34 -11.27 3.52
N PRO A 48 -10.85 -11.52 4.74
CA PRO A 48 -10.55 -10.70 5.90
C PRO A 48 -9.07 -10.73 6.30
N THR A 49 -8.30 -11.72 5.84
CA THR A 49 -6.92 -11.96 6.21
C THR A 49 -5.98 -11.26 5.24
N SER A 50 -5.20 -10.31 5.77
CA SER A 50 -4.15 -9.62 5.01
C SER A 50 -2.82 -10.37 5.13
N LEU A 51 -2.17 -10.61 3.99
CA LEU A 51 -0.80 -11.15 3.95
C LEU A 51 0.22 -10.10 4.39
N VAL A 52 0.02 -8.85 3.97
CA VAL A 52 0.84 -7.71 4.37
C VAL A 52 -0.06 -6.53 4.65
N THR A 53 0.10 -5.95 5.84
CA THR A 53 -0.51 -4.67 6.16
C THR A 53 0.58 -3.65 6.40
N ALA A 54 0.60 -2.60 5.58
CA ALA A 54 1.34 -1.38 5.86
C ALA A 54 0.34 -0.26 6.13
N SER A 55 0.51 0.46 7.23
CA SER A 55 -0.43 1.50 7.66
C SER A 55 0.29 2.59 8.43
N VAL A 56 -0.40 3.72 8.61
CA VAL A 56 0.08 4.78 9.49
C VAL A 56 0.19 4.25 10.93
N ALA A 57 -0.77 3.44 11.37
CA ALA A 57 -0.84 2.91 12.72
C ALA A 57 0.31 1.95 13.07
N ASN A 58 0.81 1.17 12.11
CA ASN A 58 1.96 0.29 12.30
C ASN A 58 3.29 0.87 11.79
N GLY A 59 3.31 2.17 11.48
CA GLY A 59 4.52 2.92 11.09
C GLY A 59 5.08 2.59 9.71
N ARG A 60 4.39 1.75 8.92
CA ARG A 60 4.82 1.35 7.56
C ARG A 60 4.29 2.24 6.46
N VAL A 61 3.41 3.19 6.79
CA VAL A 61 3.04 4.31 5.92
C VAL A 61 3.41 5.60 6.62
N VAL A 62 4.33 6.34 6.02
CA VAL A 62 4.78 7.66 6.50
C VAL A 62 4.10 8.75 5.67
N LEU A 63 3.73 9.85 6.34
CA LEU A 63 2.98 10.95 5.73
C LEU A 63 3.88 12.18 5.60
N ALA A 64 4.10 12.66 4.38
CA ALA A 64 4.56 14.03 4.16
C ALA A 64 3.33 14.95 4.08
N GLY A 65 2.77 15.28 5.26
CA GLY A 65 1.44 15.87 5.42
C GLY A 65 1.15 17.11 4.57
N THR A 66 2.11 18.02 4.43
CA THR A 66 1.94 19.26 3.62
C THR A 66 2.09 19.01 2.12
N SER A 67 2.84 17.99 1.73
CA SER A 67 3.10 17.64 0.33
C SER A 67 2.07 16.65 -0.24
N GLY A 68 1.20 16.10 0.61
CA GLY A 68 0.18 15.14 0.17
C GLY A 68 0.74 13.77 -0.21
N ILE A 69 1.92 13.39 0.29
CA ILE A 69 2.63 12.16 -0.09
C ILE A 69 2.46 11.10 1.00
N PHE A 70 2.06 9.90 0.59
CA PHE A 70 2.10 8.68 1.38
C PHE A 70 3.30 7.85 0.92
N SER A 71 4.26 7.61 1.80
CA SER A 71 5.39 6.72 1.53
C SER A 71 5.13 5.39 2.23
N ILE A 72 4.89 4.34 1.43
CA ILE A 72 4.62 2.98 1.89
C ILE A 72 5.94 2.22 1.87
N ASN A 73 6.35 1.68 3.01
CA ASN A 73 7.52 0.83 3.14
C ASN A 73 7.11 -0.57 3.64
N ILE A 74 7.46 -1.60 2.89
CA ILE A 74 7.33 -3.00 3.30
C ILE A 74 8.74 -3.56 3.38
N PRO A 75 9.24 -3.86 4.60
CA PRO A 75 10.59 -4.37 4.77
C PRO A 75 10.80 -5.71 4.06
N ALA A 76 12.02 -5.98 3.60
CA ALA A 76 12.43 -7.22 2.94
C ALA A 76 11.98 -8.47 3.72
N ALA A 77 12.15 -8.48 5.05
CA ALA A 77 11.72 -9.59 5.89
C ALA A 77 10.20 -9.89 5.79
N SER A 78 9.37 -8.87 5.56
CA SER A 78 7.93 -9.06 5.34
C SER A 78 7.63 -9.54 3.92
N VAL A 79 8.40 -9.08 2.92
CA VAL A 79 8.31 -9.56 1.54
C VAL A 79 8.67 -11.05 1.46
N ASP A 80 9.76 -11.46 2.11
CA ASP A 80 10.23 -12.84 2.09
C ASP A 80 9.29 -13.78 2.85
N ALA A 81 8.66 -13.29 3.92
CA ALA A 81 7.68 -14.06 4.69
C ALA A 81 6.44 -14.46 3.86
N ILE A 82 6.09 -13.67 2.85
CA ILE A 82 4.88 -13.90 2.03
C ILE A 82 5.17 -14.54 0.67
N ARG A 83 6.44 -14.79 0.32
CA ARG A 83 6.84 -15.27 -1.03
C ARG A 83 6.10 -16.53 -1.50
N ASN A 84 5.81 -17.45 -0.57
CA ASN A 84 5.12 -18.70 -0.85
C ASN A 84 3.62 -18.65 -0.52
N LEU A 85 3.14 -17.50 -0.04
CA LEU A 85 1.75 -17.29 0.36
C LEU A 85 0.96 -16.51 -0.69
N ILE A 86 1.64 -15.76 -1.57
CA ILE A 86 1.01 -15.03 -2.69
C ILE A 86 0.48 -16.05 -3.71
N ALA A 87 -0.84 -16.09 -3.86
CA ALA A 87 -1.53 -16.90 -4.85
C ALA A 87 -1.67 -16.18 -6.20
N GLU A 88 -1.99 -16.96 -7.25
CA GLU A 88 -2.38 -16.41 -8.55
C GLU A 88 -3.68 -15.59 -8.38
N GLY A 89 -3.59 -14.27 -8.57
CA GLY A 89 -4.72 -13.35 -8.36
C GLY A 89 -4.63 -12.51 -7.08
N ALA A 90 -3.52 -12.57 -6.35
CA ALA A 90 -3.30 -11.68 -5.21
C ALA A 90 -3.37 -10.20 -5.62
N ARG A 91 -4.08 -9.42 -4.82
CA ARG A 91 -4.32 -7.99 -5.04
C ARG A 91 -3.97 -7.19 -3.82
N TYR A 92 -3.55 -5.95 -4.06
CA TYR A 92 -3.48 -4.96 -3.01
C TYR A 92 -4.55 -3.90 -3.16
N ASN A 93 -4.92 -3.31 -2.03
CA ASN A 93 -5.62 -2.04 -1.98
C ASN A 93 -4.83 -1.03 -1.16
N PHE A 94 -4.88 0.23 -1.58
CA PHE A 94 -4.39 1.35 -0.81
C PHE A 94 -5.57 2.29 -0.54
N VAL A 95 -5.90 2.40 0.74
CA VAL A 95 -7.08 3.13 1.22
C VAL A 95 -6.62 4.23 2.17
N ILE A 96 -7.22 5.41 2.02
CA ILE A 96 -7.00 6.57 2.89
C ILE A 96 -8.30 6.99 3.56
N TRP A 97 -8.21 7.68 4.68
CA TRP A 97 -9.36 8.29 5.35
C TRP A 97 -8.93 9.54 6.11
N PRO A 98 -9.82 10.53 6.32
CA PRO A 98 -9.44 11.87 6.76
C PRO A 98 -8.98 11.97 8.22
N THR A 99 -9.17 10.92 9.03
CA THR A 99 -8.76 10.90 10.44
C THR A 99 -7.64 9.90 10.67
N ALA A 100 -6.69 10.16 11.56
CA ALA A 100 -5.61 9.22 11.85
C ALA A 100 -6.10 7.96 12.60
N ALA A 101 -7.22 8.07 13.32
CA ALA A 101 -7.94 6.93 13.88
C ALA A 101 -8.56 6.09 12.77
N THR A 102 -8.80 4.79 13.03
CA THR A 102 -9.36 3.75 12.13
C THR A 102 -10.43 4.25 11.13
N PRO A 103 -10.63 3.57 9.98
CA PRO A 103 -11.44 4.04 8.84
C PRO A 103 -12.96 4.04 9.11
N SER A 104 -13.42 4.65 10.19
CA SER A 104 -14.83 4.67 10.57
C SER A 104 -15.68 5.62 9.71
N VAL A 105 -15.06 6.55 8.98
CA VAL A 105 -15.77 7.53 8.14
C VAL A 105 -15.10 7.66 6.76
N ASP A 106 -15.89 7.43 5.71
CA ASP A 106 -15.59 7.68 4.29
C ASP A 106 -14.19 7.25 3.80
N PRO A 107 -13.80 5.97 3.95
CA PRO A 107 -12.55 5.49 3.38
C PRO A 107 -12.58 5.61 1.85
N LYS A 108 -11.49 6.13 1.28
CA LYS A 108 -11.30 6.25 -0.17
C LYS A 108 -10.17 5.34 -0.63
N ARG A 109 -10.46 4.49 -1.60
CA ARG A 109 -9.45 3.70 -2.29
C ARG A 109 -8.75 4.60 -3.33
N LEU A 110 -7.45 4.79 -3.17
CA LEU A 110 -6.64 5.58 -4.11
C LEU A 110 -6.01 4.72 -5.19
N LEU A 111 -5.51 3.56 -4.80
CA LEU A 111 -4.74 2.68 -5.66
C LEU A 111 -5.14 1.23 -5.37
N GLU A 112 -5.20 0.41 -6.41
CA GLU A 112 -5.32 -1.03 -6.29
C GLU A 112 -4.65 -1.71 -7.47
N GLY A 113 -4.35 -3.00 -7.36
CA GLY A 113 -3.78 -3.73 -8.47
C GLY A 113 -3.30 -5.11 -8.11
N ASP A 114 -2.86 -5.83 -9.13
CA ASP A 114 -2.31 -7.17 -8.96
C ASP A 114 -0.89 -7.09 -8.40
N VAL A 115 -0.51 -8.12 -7.65
CA VAL A 115 0.82 -8.26 -7.07
C VAL A 115 1.48 -9.51 -7.61
N SER A 116 2.76 -9.38 -7.95
CA SER A 116 3.60 -10.51 -8.32
C SER A 116 4.87 -10.51 -7.48
N TYR A 117 5.42 -11.70 -7.28
CA TYR A 117 6.69 -11.90 -6.60
C TYR A 117 7.77 -12.30 -7.59
N ARG A 118 8.99 -11.81 -7.39
CA ARG A 118 10.17 -12.21 -8.16
C ARG A 118 11.32 -12.56 -7.22
N LYS A 119 12.10 -13.56 -7.61
CA LYS A 119 13.39 -13.84 -6.96
C LYS A 119 14.38 -12.72 -7.25
N ALA A 120 15.27 -12.47 -6.30
CA ALA A 120 16.37 -11.53 -6.47
C ALA A 120 17.23 -11.92 -7.68
N TYR A 121 17.63 -10.92 -8.48
CA TYR A 121 18.44 -11.17 -9.68
C TYR A 121 19.90 -11.53 -9.34
N ALA A 122 20.35 -11.23 -8.11
CA ALA A 122 21.68 -11.54 -7.61
C ALA A 122 21.58 -12.28 -6.27
N THR A 123 21.86 -13.59 -6.28
CA THR A 123 22.25 -14.31 -5.06
C THR A 123 23.67 -13.86 -4.70
N VAL A 124 23.83 -13.13 -3.60
CA VAL A 124 25.16 -12.86 -3.01
C VAL A 124 25.64 -14.07 -2.25
#